data_AF-A0A955MR43-F1
#
_entry.id   AF-A0A955MR43-F1
#
_cell.length_a   1.000
_cell.length_b   1.000
_cell.length_c   1.000
_cell.angle_alpha   90.00
_cell.angle_beta   90.00
_cell.angle_gamma   90.00
#
_symmetry.space_group_name_H-M   'P 1'
#
loop_
_entity.id
_entity.type
_entity.pdbx_description
1 polymer ?
#
loop_
_entity_poly.entity_id
_entity_poly.type
_entity_poly.pdbx_seq_one_letter_code
_entity_poly.pdbx_strand_id
1 'polypeptide(L)'
;MKPLWIAILFLQCQLSFAMFAEPKLFPADRLAKSLLEAIKEKPKDAENFYRLGRVYYLAFHNQSYLVPAYWDSDNEKPEFTEAWRDEGFERWARWNQASQNILSQRDLASEDELSESERGEFYTTAHRSAGFLEEVGWEPERIEAQLAIDFAEKAVRSFEYAIQLNLDNGLYRLGLASVQEEAADFLQKNSTSTLNIPRNLSSITKDQIYNNYLQAFVLSESEDRKLDGIPPGGLEAIVSAEAARACLRLGPHTNEEQRRFSDHIKRLESIKSWSITPILITPPNLPNLSPALAPETHVSFDIEGFGREAKWPWVKPETGILVWDPLEEGRIESGRQLFGNYTWQIFWSDGFEPLQRLDDDSNGALEGNELEGLAVWHDWNGDGISDLTEVEPLSSIGVEALRVDQVETIDSVLCRRAGVVLETGEVLDLWDWVVKPMN
;
A
#
# COMPACT_ATOMS: atom_id res chain seq x y z
N MET A 1 13.55 -31.45 9.83
CA MET A 1 12.62 -31.38 10.97
C MET A 1 11.51 -30.39 10.63
N LYS A 2 10.36 -30.87 10.12
CA LYS A 2 9.06 -30.25 10.44
C LYS A 2 8.73 -30.68 11.89
N PRO A 3 8.04 -29.89 12.75
CA PRO A 3 6.84 -29.12 12.40
C PRO A 3 6.69 -27.75 13.11
N LEU A 4 6.02 -26.79 12.46
CA LEU A 4 5.44 -25.62 13.10
C LEU A 4 4.32 -25.05 12.19
N TRP A 5 3.29 -25.85 11.93
CA TRP A 5 2.22 -25.49 10.98
C TRP A 5 0.80 -25.60 11.55
N ILE A 6 0.62 -26.00 12.81
CA ILE A 6 -0.73 -26.24 13.39
C ILE A 6 -1.23 -25.05 14.24
N ALA A 7 -0.41 -24.02 14.49
CA ALA A 7 -0.82 -22.83 15.24
C ALA A 7 -1.25 -21.63 14.35
N ILE A 8 -1.28 -21.80 13.03
CA ILE A 8 -1.50 -20.70 12.07
C ILE A 8 -2.99 -20.52 11.69
N LEU A 9 -3.81 -21.56 11.84
CA LEU A 9 -5.19 -21.61 11.35
C LEU A 9 -6.16 -20.61 12.01
N PHE A 10 -6.02 -20.31 13.31
CA PHE A 10 -6.86 -19.30 13.98
C PHE A 10 -6.28 -17.87 13.94
N LEU A 11 -5.00 -17.71 13.55
CA LEU A 11 -4.35 -16.41 13.48
C LEU A 11 -4.64 -15.71 12.14
N GLN A 12 -4.89 -16.45 11.05
CA GLN A 12 -4.99 -15.88 9.72
C GLN A 12 -6.24 -15.04 9.48
N CYS A 13 -7.37 -15.35 10.13
CA CYS A 13 -8.58 -14.52 9.99
C CYS A 13 -8.44 -13.16 10.69
N GLN A 14 -7.75 -13.08 11.84
CA GLN A 14 -7.42 -11.79 12.47
C GLN A 14 -6.30 -11.03 11.74
N LEU A 15 -5.33 -11.76 11.16
CA LEU A 15 -4.29 -11.17 10.33
C LEU A 15 -4.84 -10.62 9.01
N SER A 16 -5.84 -11.25 8.38
CA SER A 16 -6.40 -10.76 7.12
C SER A 16 -7.11 -9.43 7.28
N PHE A 17 -7.89 -9.21 8.35
CA PHE A 17 -8.39 -7.87 8.68
C PHE A 17 -7.26 -6.85 8.94
N ALA A 18 -6.17 -7.25 9.62
CA ALA A 18 -5.03 -6.38 9.87
C ALA A 18 -4.23 -6.03 8.59
N MET A 19 -4.21 -6.93 7.59
CA MET A 19 -3.52 -6.77 6.31
C MET A 19 -4.21 -5.76 5.36
N PHE A 20 -5.44 -5.33 5.67
CA PHE A 20 -6.15 -4.24 4.99
C PHE A 20 -6.23 -2.96 5.80
N ALA A 21 -5.69 -2.95 7.01
CA ALA A 21 -5.72 -1.75 7.83
C ALA A 21 -5.03 -0.61 7.07
N GLU A 22 -5.74 0.49 6.86
CA GLU A 22 -5.10 1.75 6.49
C GLU A 22 -4.17 2.19 7.63
N PRO A 23 -3.07 2.92 7.34
CA PRO A 23 -2.24 3.46 8.39
C PRO A 23 -3.06 4.42 9.25
N LYS A 24 -3.00 4.25 10.57
CA LYS A 24 -3.70 5.14 11.49
C LYS A 24 -2.91 6.43 11.64
N LEU A 25 -3.62 7.53 11.83
CA LEU A 25 -3.01 8.83 12.07
C LEU A 25 -2.69 9.00 13.57
N PHE A 26 -1.41 9.17 13.88
CA PHE A 26 -0.95 9.39 15.24
C PHE A 26 -0.31 10.76 15.41
N PRO A 27 -0.44 11.39 16.60
CA PRO A 27 0.34 12.58 16.93
C PRO A 27 1.84 12.31 16.81
N ALA A 28 2.55 13.17 16.07
CA ALA A 28 3.98 13.04 15.81
C ALA A 28 4.81 13.01 17.11
N ASP A 29 4.40 13.74 18.14
CA ASP A 29 5.06 13.78 19.45
C ASP A 29 4.90 12.46 20.22
N ARG A 30 3.74 11.80 20.14
CA ARG A 30 3.52 10.47 20.71
C ARG A 30 4.46 9.44 20.06
N LEU A 31 4.51 9.40 18.73
CA LEU A 31 5.41 8.50 18.00
C LEU A 31 6.88 8.79 18.32
N ALA A 32 7.26 10.07 18.30
CA ALA A 32 8.62 10.49 18.61
C ALA A 32 9.02 10.15 20.05
N LYS A 33 8.11 10.30 21.03
CA LYS A 33 8.37 9.96 22.42
C LYS A 33 8.73 8.48 22.57
N SER A 34 7.94 7.59 21.97
CA SER A 34 8.21 6.15 21.98
C SER A 34 9.60 5.84 21.38
N LEU A 35 9.90 6.39 20.20
CA LEU A 35 11.19 6.18 19.55
C LEU A 35 12.37 6.76 20.35
N LEU A 36 12.18 7.90 21.02
CA LEU A 36 13.20 8.47 21.91
C LEU A 36 13.45 7.60 23.15
N GLU A 37 12.45 6.90 23.66
CA GLU A 37 12.61 5.91 24.72
C GLU A 37 13.38 4.69 24.21
N ALA A 38 13.02 4.15 23.04
CA ALA A 38 13.74 3.06 22.40
C ALA A 38 15.22 3.42 22.09
N ILE A 39 15.49 4.66 21.68
CA ILE A 39 16.86 5.18 21.46
C ILE A 39 17.66 5.22 22.78
N LYS A 40 17.03 5.60 23.90
CA LYS A 40 17.73 5.58 25.20
C LYS A 40 18.15 4.16 25.60
N GLU A 41 17.32 3.17 25.30
CA GLU A 41 17.61 1.77 25.59
C GLU A 41 18.66 1.20 24.62
N LYS A 42 18.57 1.54 23.34
CA LYS A 42 19.44 1.04 22.26
C LYS A 42 20.06 2.21 21.46
N PRO A 43 21.03 2.97 22.03
CA PRO A 43 21.53 4.20 21.43
C PRO A 43 22.41 4.00 20.18
N LYS A 44 22.74 2.75 19.84
CA LYS A 44 23.51 2.40 18.63
C LYS A 44 22.64 1.79 17.53
N ASP A 45 21.33 1.68 17.76
CA ASP A 45 20.39 1.18 16.78
C ASP A 45 20.04 2.30 15.79
N ALA A 46 20.70 2.28 14.63
CA ALA A 46 20.53 3.28 13.58
C ALA A 46 19.08 3.38 13.08
N GLU A 47 18.34 2.27 13.16
CA GLU A 47 16.98 2.18 12.66
C GLU A 47 16.01 3.02 13.47
N ASN A 48 16.17 3.09 14.80
CA ASN A 48 15.31 3.94 15.63
C ASN A 48 15.50 5.43 15.31
N PHE A 49 16.73 5.85 14.97
CA PHE A 49 16.99 7.22 14.50
C PHE A 49 16.41 7.46 13.11
N TYR A 50 16.50 6.48 12.21
CA TYR A 50 15.86 6.57 10.89
C TYR A 50 14.34 6.71 11.00
N ARG A 51 13.68 5.86 11.80
CA ARG A 51 12.24 5.94 12.06
C ARG A 51 11.84 7.27 12.72
N LEU A 52 12.66 7.77 13.65
CA LEU A 52 12.44 9.10 14.25
C LEU A 52 12.54 10.21 13.19
N GLY A 53 13.51 10.09 12.28
CA GLY A 53 13.62 10.95 11.10
C GLY A 53 12.38 10.90 10.22
N ARG A 54 11.84 9.69 9.96
CA ARG A 54 10.60 9.50 9.20
C ARG A 54 9.39 10.15 9.87
N VAL A 55 9.20 10.01 11.18
CA VAL A 55 8.10 10.69 11.91
C VAL A 55 8.14 12.19 11.66
N TYR A 56 9.30 12.81 11.89
CA TYR A 56 9.43 14.24 11.73
C TYR A 56 9.37 14.67 10.26
N TYR A 57 9.89 13.86 9.34
CA TYR A 57 9.82 14.17 7.92
C TYR A 57 8.38 14.13 7.42
N LEU A 58 7.58 13.12 7.77
CA LEU A 58 6.18 13.03 7.37
C LEU A 58 5.34 14.16 7.99
N ALA A 59 5.58 14.52 9.25
CA ALA A 59 4.92 15.67 9.87
C ALA A 59 5.24 16.99 9.13
N PHE A 60 6.49 17.16 8.70
CA PHE A 60 6.91 18.31 7.88
C PHE A 60 6.29 18.28 6.47
N HIS A 61 6.41 17.15 5.77
CA HIS A 61 5.94 16.94 4.40
C HIS A 61 4.43 17.21 4.29
N ASN A 62 3.66 16.59 5.17
CA ASN A 62 2.21 16.71 5.21
C ASN A 62 1.74 18.03 5.85
N GLN A 63 2.67 18.81 6.42
CA GLN A 63 2.41 20.01 7.21
C GLN A 63 1.33 19.74 8.27
N SER A 64 1.45 18.62 8.97
CA SER A 64 0.46 18.13 9.93
C SER A 64 1.13 17.67 11.22
N TYR A 65 0.40 17.80 12.32
CA TYR A 65 0.76 17.14 13.59
C TYR A 65 0.51 15.64 13.55
N LEU A 66 -0.33 15.16 12.63
CA LEU A 66 -0.68 13.77 12.48
C LEU A 66 0.22 13.09 11.45
N VAL A 67 0.70 11.91 11.78
CA VAL A 67 1.58 11.10 10.94
C VAL A 67 0.94 9.73 10.72
N PRO A 68 0.80 9.28 9.46
CA PRO A 68 0.33 7.94 9.16
C PRO A 68 1.38 6.91 9.59
N ALA A 69 0.95 5.93 10.37
CA ALA A 69 1.79 4.81 10.77
C ALA A 69 0.95 3.55 11.00
N TYR A 70 1.58 2.39 10.82
CA TYR A 70 1.08 1.14 11.37
C TYR A 70 1.70 0.96 12.76
N TRP A 71 0.90 0.50 13.71
CA TRP A 71 1.41 0.16 15.04
C TRP A 71 1.67 -1.33 15.10
N ASP A 72 2.94 -1.72 15.14
CA ASP A 72 3.29 -3.10 15.39
C ASP A 72 3.18 -3.38 16.91
N SER A 73 2.13 -4.09 17.31
CA SER A 73 1.92 -4.47 18.72
C SER A 73 2.98 -5.43 19.23
N ASP A 74 3.59 -6.22 18.35
CA ASP A 74 4.58 -7.23 18.71
C ASP A 74 5.99 -6.62 18.87
N ASN A 75 6.29 -5.55 18.12
CA ASN A 75 7.58 -4.85 18.19
C ASN A 75 7.54 -3.50 18.92
N GLU A 76 6.37 -3.06 19.39
CA GLU A 76 6.11 -1.76 20.07
C GLU A 76 6.66 -0.53 19.32
N LYS A 77 6.73 -0.61 17.98
CA LYS A 77 7.33 0.42 17.14
C LYS A 77 6.39 0.84 16.02
N PRO A 78 6.42 2.12 15.63
CA PRO A 78 5.73 2.55 14.42
C PRO A 78 6.45 2.02 13.17
N GLU A 79 5.65 1.51 12.25
CA GLU A 79 6.03 1.23 10.87
C GLU A 79 5.38 2.27 9.94
N PHE A 80 6.04 2.56 8.83
CA PHE A 80 5.58 3.56 7.85
C PHE A 80 5.43 2.90 6.48
N THR A 81 4.63 3.51 5.62
CA THR A 81 4.50 3.08 4.22
C THR A 81 5.86 3.04 3.52
N GLU A 82 6.02 2.10 2.57
CA GLU A 82 7.26 1.94 1.80
C GLU A 82 7.56 3.15 0.91
N ALA A 83 6.52 3.90 0.51
CA ALA A 83 6.67 5.14 -0.21
C ALA A 83 7.43 6.20 0.61
N TRP A 84 8.35 6.90 -0.05
CA TRP A 84 9.19 7.93 0.57
C TRP A 84 8.43 9.18 0.96
N ARG A 85 7.42 9.51 0.16
CA ARG A 85 6.47 10.59 0.34
C ARG A 85 5.10 9.97 0.39
N ASP A 86 4.28 10.51 1.28
CA ASP A 86 2.99 9.90 1.54
C ASP A 86 1.91 10.56 0.71
N GLU A 87 1.70 10.03 -0.50
CA GLU A 87 0.69 10.52 -1.43
C GLU A 87 -0.74 10.22 -0.96
N GLY A 88 -0.91 9.35 0.04
CA GLY A 88 -2.21 8.96 0.61
C GLY A 88 -2.67 9.78 1.81
N PHE A 89 -1.86 10.71 2.32
CA PHE A 89 -2.13 11.39 3.59
C PHE A 89 -3.51 12.05 3.67
N GLU A 90 -3.94 12.74 2.61
CA GLU A 90 -5.23 13.46 2.57
C GLU A 90 -6.42 12.50 2.69
N ARG A 91 -6.35 11.34 2.03
CA ARG A 91 -7.36 10.27 2.13
C ARG A 91 -7.46 9.80 3.58
N TRP A 92 -6.35 9.45 4.20
CA TRP A 92 -6.35 8.96 5.58
C TRP A 92 -6.72 10.04 6.60
N ALA A 93 -6.45 11.31 6.31
CA ALA A 93 -6.90 12.42 7.14
C ALA A 93 -8.43 12.55 7.15
N ARG A 94 -9.07 12.40 5.98
CA ARG A 94 -10.54 12.38 5.87
C ARG A 94 -11.12 11.17 6.59
N TRP A 95 -10.54 9.99 6.36
CA TRP A 95 -10.91 8.77 7.09
C TRP A 95 -10.83 8.95 8.60
N ASN A 96 -9.70 9.47 9.09
CA ASN A 96 -9.48 9.71 10.51
C ASN A 96 -10.49 10.73 11.06
N GLN A 97 -10.75 11.84 10.35
CA GLN A 97 -11.73 12.83 10.78
C GLN A 97 -13.15 12.25 10.85
N ALA A 98 -13.55 11.46 9.84
CA ALA A 98 -14.83 10.78 9.82
C ALA A 98 -14.97 9.80 10.99
N SER A 99 -13.96 8.96 11.20
CA SER A 99 -13.90 7.98 12.29
C SER A 99 -14.01 8.65 13.67
N GLN A 100 -13.25 9.72 13.91
CA GLN A 100 -13.30 10.48 15.17
C GLN A 100 -14.66 11.13 15.42
N ASN A 101 -15.31 11.66 14.38
CA ASN A 101 -16.66 12.23 14.51
C ASN A 101 -17.68 11.17 14.95
N ILE A 102 -17.59 9.95 14.41
CA ILE A 102 -18.50 8.85 14.74
C ILE A 102 -18.23 8.33 16.15
N LEU A 103 -16.97 8.09 16.51
CA LEU A 103 -16.59 7.68 17.86
C LEU A 103 -17.08 8.69 18.90
N SER A 104 -16.89 9.99 18.64
CA SER A 104 -17.38 11.06 19.52
C SER A 104 -18.90 11.12 19.63
N GLN A 105 -19.66 10.77 18.58
CA GLN A 105 -21.12 10.71 18.64
C GLN A 105 -21.62 9.49 19.44
N ARG A 106 -20.78 8.45 19.56
CA ARG A 106 -21.07 7.21 20.28
C ARG A 106 -20.47 7.18 21.70
N ASP A 107 -19.87 8.29 22.15
CA ASP A 107 -19.13 8.39 23.42
C ASP A 107 -18.02 7.32 23.58
N LEU A 108 -17.38 6.92 22.47
CA LEU A 108 -16.27 5.97 22.44
C LEU A 108 -14.93 6.67 22.31
N ALA A 109 -13.91 6.18 23.01
CA ALA A 109 -12.56 6.75 22.96
C ALA A 109 -11.73 6.25 21.79
N SER A 110 -12.01 5.03 21.30
CA SER A 110 -11.28 4.41 20.19
C SER A 110 -12.09 3.32 19.51
N GLU A 111 -11.68 2.92 18.31
CA GLU A 111 -12.23 1.77 17.59
C GLU A 111 -12.12 0.45 18.36
N ASP A 112 -11.18 0.33 19.29
CA ASP A 112 -10.97 -0.88 20.09
C ASP A 112 -12.13 -1.14 21.07
N GLU A 113 -12.96 -0.13 21.34
CA GLU A 113 -14.16 -0.23 22.18
C GLU A 113 -15.39 -0.74 21.40
N LEU A 114 -15.32 -0.85 20.06
CA LEU A 114 -16.40 -1.38 19.23
C LEU A 114 -16.48 -2.90 19.34
N SER A 115 -17.69 -3.42 19.57
CA SER A 115 -17.96 -4.85 19.45
C SER A 115 -17.82 -5.32 18.01
N GLU A 116 -17.57 -6.62 17.81
CA GLU A 116 -17.47 -7.25 16.49
C GLU A 116 -18.70 -6.96 15.61
N SER A 117 -19.89 -6.98 16.20
CA SER A 117 -21.15 -6.64 15.51
C SER A 117 -21.31 -5.16 15.16
N GLU A 118 -20.58 -4.25 15.81
CA GLU A 118 -20.66 -2.81 15.55
C GLU A 118 -19.63 -2.32 14.53
N ARG A 119 -18.57 -3.11 14.29
CA ARG A 119 -17.45 -2.72 13.41
C ARG A 119 -17.89 -2.50 11.97
N GLY A 120 -18.68 -3.40 11.38
CA GLY A 120 -19.17 -3.25 10.01
C GLY A 120 -19.98 -1.96 9.81
N GLU A 121 -20.93 -1.66 10.72
CA GLU A 121 -21.72 -0.42 10.65
C GLU A 121 -20.84 0.83 10.85
N PHE A 122 -19.88 0.76 11.78
CA PHE A 122 -18.94 1.85 12.05
C PHE A 122 -18.13 2.18 10.79
N TYR A 123 -17.48 1.18 10.20
CA TYR A 123 -16.63 1.38 9.03
C TYR A 123 -17.45 1.84 7.82
N THR A 124 -18.60 1.23 7.56
CA THR A 124 -19.55 1.69 6.52
C THR A 124 -19.89 3.18 6.69
N THR A 125 -20.15 3.62 7.92
CA THR A 125 -20.50 5.01 8.22
C THR A 125 -19.30 5.95 8.07
N ALA A 126 -18.12 5.53 8.56
CA ALA A 126 -16.88 6.29 8.46
C ALA A 126 -16.48 6.51 7.01
N HIS A 127 -16.54 5.46 6.20
CA HIS A 127 -16.29 5.47 4.77
C HIS A 127 -17.18 6.47 4.03
N ARG A 128 -18.50 6.43 4.26
CA ARG A 128 -19.44 7.39 3.66
C ARG A 128 -19.14 8.83 4.09
N SER A 129 -18.84 9.02 5.36
CA SER A 129 -18.50 10.35 5.88
C SER A 129 -17.18 10.87 5.31
N ALA A 130 -16.19 10.00 5.08
CA ALA A 130 -14.91 10.37 4.46
C ALA A 130 -15.09 10.80 3.00
N GLY A 131 -15.91 10.07 2.23
CA GLY A 131 -16.29 10.46 0.86
C GLY A 131 -17.01 11.81 0.82
N PHE A 132 -17.93 12.07 1.75
CA PHE A 132 -18.56 13.39 1.85
C PHE A 132 -17.54 14.51 2.16
N LEU A 133 -16.57 14.25 3.05
CA LEU A 133 -15.50 15.22 3.34
C LEU A 133 -14.68 15.54 2.08
N GLU A 134 -14.43 14.55 1.23
CA GLU A 134 -13.77 14.76 -0.06
C GLU A 134 -14.62 15.59 -1.02
N GLU A 135 -15.90 15.26 -1.20
CA GLU A 135 -16.82 16.00 -2.08
C GLU A 135 -16.94 17.48 -1.74
N VAL A 136 -16.89 17.83 -0.45
CA VAL A 136 -16.95 19.22 0.02
C VAL A 136 -15.59 19.91 0.05
N GLY A 137 -14.52 19.24 -0.38
CA GLY A 137 -13.17 19.78 -0.42
C GLY A 137 -12.58 20.02 0.97
N TRP A 138 -12.92 19.17 1.95
CA TRP A 138 -12.30 19.25 3.26
C TRP A 138 -10.81 18.88 3.18
N GLU A 139 -10.01 19.64 3.90
CA GLU A 139 -8.57 19.43 4.08
C GLU A 139 -8.24 19.41 5.59
N PRO A 140 -7.22 18.63 6.00
CA PRO A 140 -6.75 18.63 7.37
C PRO A 140 -6.15 19.97 7.75
N GLU A 141 -6.25 20.30 9.04
CA GLU A 141 -5.63 21.50 9.59
C GLU A 141 -4.11 21.47 9.36
N ARG A 142 -3.59 22.56 8.78
CA ARG A 142 -2.16 22.73 8.53
C ARG A 142 -1.50 23.36 9.74
N ILE A 143 -0.29 22.88 10.03
CA ILE A 143 0.53 23.44 11.10
C ILE A 143 1.15 24.78 10.71
N GLU A 144 1.44 25.59 11.73
CA GLU A 144 2.18 26.83 11.57
C GLU A 144 3.57 26.60 10.96
N ALA A 145 4.01 27.54 10.11
CA ALA A 145 5.27 27.41 9.38
C ALA A 145 6.49 27.23 10.30
N GLN A 146 6.49 27.86 11.49
CA GLN A 146 7.59 27.68 12.45
C GLN A 146 7.67 26.24 12.95
N LEU A 147 6.54 25.59 13.20
CA LEU A 147 6.55 24.20 13.63
C LEU A 147 7.00 23.26 12.51
N ALA A 148 6.56 23.52 11.27
CA ALA A 148 7.04 22.77 10.11
C ALA A 148 8.57 22.83 10.00
N ILE A 149 9.17 24.02 10.22
CA ILE A 149 10.63 24.22 10.28
C ILE A 149 11.26 23.40 11.41
N ASP A 150 10.65 23.40 12.61
CA ASP A 150 11.15 22.62 13.75
C ASP A 150 11.10 21.10 13.48
N PHE A 151 10.09 20.61 12.75
CA PHE A 151 10.03 19.21 12.31
C PHE A 151 11.11 18.90 11.26
N ALA A 152 11.29 19.75 10.26
CA ALA A 152 12.35 19.58 9.26
C ALA A 152 13.75 19.53 9.92
N GLU A 153 14.01 20.41 10.90
CA GLU A 153 15.27 20.40 11.65
C GLU A 153 15.50 19.07 12.37
N LYS A 154 14.49 18.56 13.06
CA LYS A 154 14.57 17.30 13.80
C LYS A 154 14.71 16.10 12.87
N ALA A 155 14.03 16.11 11.73
CA ALA A 155 14.16 15.09 10.69
C ALA A 155 15.60 15.01 10.15
N VAL A 156 16.15 16.15 9.72
CA VAL A 156 17.56 16.26 9.24
C VAL A 156 18.52 15.69 10.27
N ARG A 157 18.44 16.13 11.54
CA ARG A 157 19.32 15.63 12.60
C ARG A 157 19.20 14.13 12.82
N SER A 158 17.97 13.61 12.81
CA SER A 158 17.72 12.19 13.05
C SER A 158 18.30 11.32 11.93
N PHE A 159 18.14 11.72 10.66
CA PHE A 159 18.78 11.03 9.55
C PHE A 159 20.31 11.15 9.58
N GLU A 160 20.87 12.30 9.93
CA GLU A 160 22.31 12.47 10.11
C GLU A 160 22.86 11.50 11.17
N TYR A 161 22.17 11.31 12.29
CA TYR A 161 22.55 10.32 13.30
C TYR A 161 22.41 8.88 12.81
N ALA A 162 21.34 8.54 12.09
CA ALA A 162 21.16 7.21 11.52
C ALA A 162 22.31 6.86 10.56
N ILE A 163 22.72 7.79 9.70
CA ILE A 163 23.85 7.65 8.77
C ILE A 163 25.17 7.48 9.53
N GLN A 164 25.39 8.24 10.61
CA GLN A 164 26.62 8.11 11.42
C GLN A 164 26.76 6.71 12.04
N LEU A 165 25.64 6.09 12.41
CA LEU A 165 25.60 4.74 12.99
C LEU A 165 25.69 3.64 11.93
N ASN A 166 25.20 3.89 10.72
CA ASN A 166 25.28 2.96 9.59
C ASN A 166 25.52 3.72 8.26
N LEU A 167 26.80 3.82 7.89
CA LEU A 167 27.25 4.62 6.73
C LEU A 167 26.88 4.01 5.38
N ASP A 168 26.63 2.70 5.36
CA ASP A 168 26.43 1.89 4.15
C ASP A 168 24.95 1.75 3.77
N ASN A 169 24.03 2.38 4.52
CA ASN A 169 22.61 2.32 4.24
C ASN A 169 22.15 3.48 3.33
N GLY A 170 21.90 3.17 2.06
CA GLY A 170 21.43 4.14 1.08
C GLY A 170 20.07 4.76 1.41
N LEU A 171 19.21 4.03 2.12
CA LEU A 171 17.89 4.47 2.58
C LEU A 171 17.96 5.73 3.45
N TYR A 172 18.93 5.75 4.38
CA TYR A 172 19.06 6.83 5.34
C TYR A 172 19.55 8.11 4.66
N ARG A 173 20.42 7.95 3.65
CA ARG A 173 20.88 9.06 2.80
C ARG A 173 19.77 9.59 1.90
N LEU A 174 18.92 8.72 1.36
CA LEU A 174 17.76 9.12 0.59
C LEU A 174 16.81 9.96 1.45
N GLY A 175 16.50 9.51 2.68
CA GLY A 175 15.68 10.26 3.63
C GLY A 175 16.26 11.64 3.96
N LEU A 176 17.56 11.73 4.22
CA LEU A 176 18.24 13.02 4.45
C LEU A 176 18.16 13.95 3.23
N ALA A 177 18.44 13.43 2.03
CA ALA A 177 18.40 14.22 0.81
C ALA A 177 17.00 14.79 0.54
N SER A 178 15.97 13.95 0.70
CA SER A 178 14.57 14.32 0.47
C SER A 178 14.08 15.40 1.41
N VAL A 179 14.33 15.30 2.72
CA VAL A 179 13.94 16.36 3.65
C VAL A 179 14.74 17.65 3.40
N GLN A 180 16.01 17.56 2.98
CA GLN A 180 16.81 18.74 2.67
C GLN A 180 16.34 19.46 1.40
N GLU A 181 16.01 18.72 0.33
CA GLU A 181 15.45 19.28 -0.92
C GLU A 181 14.13 20.00 -0.61
N GLU A 182 13.23 19.33 0.11
CA GLU A 182 11.91 19.88 0.40
C GLU A 182 11.95 21.03 1.42
N ALA A 183 12.83 20.97 2.42
CA ALA A 183 13.03 22.09 3.35
C ALA A 183 13.61 23.32 2.65
N ALA A 184 14.52 23.15 1.70
CA ALA A 184 15.07 24.26 0.92
C ALA A 184 13.96 24.97 0.11
N ASP A 185 13.10 24.20 -0.56
CA ASP A 185 11.96 24.72 -1.31
C ASP A 185 10.91 25.38 -0.39
N PHE A 186 10.61 24.75 0.75
CA PHE A 186 9.67 25.30 1.74
C PHE A 186 10.15 26.64 2.28
N LEU A 187 11.43 26.75 2.65
CA LEU A 187 12.03 27.99 3.15
C LEU A 187 12.03 29.08 2.07
N GLN A 188 12.29 28.75 0.80
CA GLN A 188 12.21 29.71 -0.29
C GLN A 188 10.79 30.31 -0.42
N LYS A 189 9.75 29.48 -0.27
CA LYS A 189 8.34 29.90 -0.35
C LYS A 189 7.86 30.68 0.88
N ASN A 190 8.41 30.39 2.07
CA ASN A 190 7.95 30.92 3.35
C ASN A 190 8.91 31.96 3.98
N SER A 191 9.91 32.44 3.23
CA SER A 191 10.93 33.37 3.75
C SER A 191 10.32 34.69 4.25
N THR A 192 10.12 34.81 5.56
CA THR A 192 9.72 36.04 6.25
C THR A 192 10.70 36.35 7.38
N SER A 193 10.82 37.62 7.76
CA SER A 193 11.77 38.08 8.79
C SER A 193 11.45 37.60 10.22
N THR A 194 10.30 36.93 10.41
CA THR A 194 9.79 36.48 11.71
C THR A 194 10.05 35.01 12.01
N LEU A 195 10.40 34.20 11.00
CA LEU A 195 10.69 32.77 11.20
C LEU A 195 12.10 32.57 11.72
N ASN A 196 12.24 31.73 12.75
CA ASN A 196 13.51 31.29 13.26
C ASN A 196 13.99 30.08 12.45
N ILE A 197 14.95 30.29 11.55
CA ILE A 197 15.51 29.24 10.68
C ILE A 197 16.78 28.66 11.32
N PRO A 198 16.79 27.38 11.72
CA PRO A 198 17.96 26.73 12.28
C PRO A 198 19.14 26.67 11.31
N ARG A 199 20.36 26.67 11.86
CA ARG A 199 21.59 26.70 11.04
C ARG A 199 21.69 25.55 10.05
N ASN A 200 21.39 24.33 10.48
CA ASN A 200 21.45 23.12 9.66
C ASN A 200 20.45 23.12 8.50
N LEU A 201 19.40 23.93 8.57
CA LEU A 201 18.49 24.17 7.43
C LEU A 201 18.97 25.34 6.57
N SER A 202 19.38 26.45 7.20
CA SER A 202 19.85 27.65 6.46
C SER A 202 21.13 27.43 5.66
N SER A 203 21.93 26.43 6.01
CA SER A 203 23.20 26.12 5.35
C SER A 203 23.08 25.05 4.25
N ILE A 204 21.88 24.52 4.00
CA ILE A 204 21.66 23.49 2.97
C ILE A 204 21.99 24.08 1.60
N THR A 205 22.87 23.40 0.85
CA THR A 205 23.19 23.76 -0.53
C THR A 205 22.66 22.71 -1.51
N LYS A 206 22.45 23.13 -2.76
CA LYS A 206 22.09 22.20 -3.85
C LYS A 206 23.11 21.08 -4.02
N ASP A 207 24.41 21.41 -3.91
CA ASP A 207 25.49 20.42 -3.99
C ASP A 207 25.43 19.39 -2.86
N GLN A 208 25.07 19.81 -1.64
CA GLN A 208 24.89 18.88 -0.51
C GLN A 208 23.73 17.92 -0.75
N ILE A 209 22.58 18.44 -1.19
CA ILE A 209 21.40 17.63 -1.53
C ILE A 209 21.77 16.63 -2.63
N TYR A 210 22.38 17.10 -3.74
CA TYR A 210 22.81 16.26 -4.85
C TYR A 210 23.76 15.15 -4.38
N ASN A 211 24.77 15.50 -3.57
CA ASN A 211 25.73 14.52 -3.06
C ASN A 211 25.06 13.46 -2.17
N ASN A 212 24.05 13.82 -1.37
CA ASN A 212 23.31 12.84 -0.57
C ASN A 212 22.50 11.88 -1.45
N TYR A 213 21.83 12.38 -2.49
CA TYR A 213 21.17 11.51 -3.48
C TYR A 213 22.16 10.62 -4.23
N LEU A 214 23.29 11.16 -4.70
CA LEU A 214 24.33 10.38 -5.37
C LEU A 214 24.84 9.24 -4.47
N GLN A 215 25.06 9.50 -3.18
CA GLN A 215 25.49 8.46 -2.25
C GLN A 215 24.38 7.43 -1.98
N ALA A 216 23.12 7.85 -1.85
CA ALA A 216 21.98 6.92 -1.74
C ALA A 216 21.91 5.98 -2.95
N PHE A 217 22.09 6.51 -4.15
CA PHE A 217 22.18 5.74 -5.39
C PHE A 217 23.33 4.74 -5.36
N VAL A 218 24.55 5.20 -5.09
CA VAL A 218 25.77 4.37 -5.13
C VAL A 218 25.68 3.21 -4.13
N LEU A 219 25.12 3.44 -2.95
CA LEU A 219 24.97 2.40 -1.92
C LEU A 219 23.91 1.34 -2.26
N SER A 220 22.87 1.72 -3.02
CA SER A 220 21.71 0.84 -3.25
C SER A 220 21.72 0.18 -4.63
N GLU A 221 22.42 0.76 -5.61
CA GLU A 221 22.39 0.34 -7.02
C GLU A 221 22.73 -1.15 -7.19
N SER A 222 23.70 -1.68 -6.44
CA SER A 222 24.15 -3.06 -6.62
C SER A 222 23.13 -4.11 -6.20
N GLU A 223 22.34 -3.84 -5.15
CA GLU A 223 21.26 -4.73 -4.69
C GLU A 223 20.02 -4.56 -5.57
N ASP A 224 19.64 -3.32 -5.88
CA ASP A 224 18.49 -3.03 -6.77
C ASP A 224 18.73 -3.56 -8.21
N ARG A 225 20.00 -3.75 -8.59
CA ARG A 225 20.40 -4.44 -9.83
C ARG A 225 20.11 -5.94 -9.87
N LYS A 226 19.75 -6.55 -8.74
CA LYS A 226 19.41 -7.97 -8.64
C LYS A 226 17.91 -8.22 -8.70
N LEU A 227 17.09 -7.16 -8.61
CA LEU A 227 15.64 -7.27 -8.73
C LEU A 227 15.26 -7.91 -10.07
N ASP A 228 14.38 -8.90 -10.00
CA ASP A 228 13.77 -9.64 -11.10
C ASP A 228 12.30 -9.26 -11.36
N GLY A 229 11.72 -8.48 -10.44
CA GLY A 229 10.43 -7.80 -10.57
C GLY A 229 10.45 -6.41 -9.91
N ILE A 230 9.61 -5.50 -10.38
CA ILE A 230 9.44 -4.18 -9.74
C ILE A 230 8.73 -4.39 -8.40
N PRO A 231 9.22 -3.88 -7.26
CA PRO A 231 8.51 -4.09 -6.01
C PRO A 231 7.10 -3.49 -6.10
N PRO A 232 6.17 -3.95 -5.26
CA PRO A 232 4.82 -3.48 -5.28
C PRO A 232 4.70 -1.94 -5.33
N GLY A 233 5.39 -1.21 -4.46
CA GLY A 233 5.42 0.27 -4.44
C GLY A 233 6.02 0.97 -5.67
N GLY A 234 6.22 0.25 -6.78
CA GLY A 234 6.71 0.78 -8.04
C GLY A 234 8.20 1.06 -8.02
N LEU A 235 8.66 1.82 -9.01
CA LEU A 235 10.03 2.30 -9.02
C LEU A 235 10.30 3.26 -7.86
N GLU A 236 9.26 3.90 -7.32
CA GLU A 236 9.36 4.84 -6.21
C GLU A 236 9.77 4.14 -4.91
N ALA A 237 9.45 2.86 -4.73
CA ALA A 237 9.94 2.09 -3.58
C ALA A 237 11.43 1.71 -3.71
N ILE A 238 12.03 1.83 -4.89
CA ILE A 238 13.43 1.46 -5.13
C ILE A 238 14.34 2.65 -4.83
N VAL A 239 15.20 2.50 -3.82
CA VAL A 239 16.10 3.56 -3.34
C VAL A 239 16.99 4.12 -4.43
N SER A 240 17.62 3.25 -5.24
CA SER A 240 18.46 3.71 -6.34
C SER A 240 17.67 4.36 -7.47
N ALA A 241 16.40 3.99 -7.69
CA ALA A 241 15.58 4.64 -8.70
C ALA A 241 15.24 6.06 -8.30
N GLU A 242 14.74 6.25 -7.07
CA GLU A 242 14.41 7.58 -6.55
C GLU A 242 15.64 8.49 -6.48
N ALA A 243 16.76 7.97 -6.00
CA ALA A 243 18.00 8.72 -5.98
C ALA A 243 18.50 9.11 -7.39
N ALA A 244 18.41 8.20 -8.37
CA ALA A 244 18.78 8.49 -9.75
C ALA A 244 17.87 9.55 -10.39
N ARG A 245 16.55 9.46 -10.18
CA ARG A 245 15.57 10.46 -10.64
C ARG A 245 15.83 11.83 -10.03
N ALA A 246 16.11 11.89 -8.73
CA ALA A 246 16.45 13.13 -8.05
C ALA A 246 17.76 13.74 -8.59
N CYS A 247 18.82 12.94 -8.78
CA CYS A 247 20.06 13.40 -9.41
C CYS A 247 19.85 13.92 -10.84
N LEU A 248 19.01 13.26 -11.64
CA LEU A 248 18.65 13.73 -12.98
C LEU A 248 17.90 15.06 -12.93
N ARG A 249 16.94 15.21 -12.00
CA ARG A 249 16.17 16.44 -11.77
C ARG A 249 17.04 17.61 -11.33
N LEU A 250 17.98 17.38 -10.42
CA LEU A 250 18.88 18.39 -9.87
C LEU A 250 20.00 18.80 -10.85
N GLY A 251 20.24 18.00 -11.89
CA GLY A 251 21.25 18.24 -12.91
C GLY A 251 22.56 17.50 -12.60
N PRO A 252 22.85 16.38 -13.30
CA PRO A 252 24.08 15.64 -13.11
C PRO A 252 25.33 16.50 -13.36
N HIS A 253 26.38 16.29 -12.56
CA HIS A 253 27.62 17.08 -12.70
C HIS A 253 28.43 16.65 -13.93
N THR A 254 28.25 15.42 -14.40
CA THR A 254 28.95 14.86 -15.56
C THR A 254 28.00 14.16 -16.53
N ASN A 255 28.44 14.07 -17.80
CA ASN A 255 27.75 13.27 -18.83
C ASN A 255 27.74 11.77 -18.49
N GLU A 256 28.72 11.30 -17.71
CA GLU A 256 28.80 9.90 -17.26
C GLU A 256 27.73 9.60 -16.22
N GLU A 257 27.55 10.46 -15.22
CA GLU A 257 26.46 10.37 -14.25
C GLU A 257 25.10 10.42 -14.94
N GLN A 258 24.89 11.38 -15.85
CA GLN A 258 23.64 11.48 -16.61
C GLN A 258 23.31 10.17 -17.34
N ARG A 259 24.30 9.55 -17.99
CA ARG A 259 24.12 8.27 -18.66
C ARG A 259 23.85 7.15 -17.66
N ARG A 260 24.63 7.04 -16.58
CA ARG A 260 24.48 5.99 -15.57
C ARG A 260 23.09 5.99 -14.94
N PHE A 261 22.58 7.16 -14.54
CA PHE A 261 21.24 7.27 -13.97
C PHE A 261 20.16 6.94 -15.01
N SER A 262 20.29 7.48 -16.21
CA SER A 262 19.30 7.25 -17.28
C SER A 262 19.23 5.76 -17.68
N ASP A 263 20.38 5.10 -17.81
CA ASP A 263 20.45 3.68 -18.17
C ASP A 263 19.95 2.80 -17.01
N HIS A 264 20.22 3.19 -15.75
CA HIS A 264 19.70 2.48 -14.58
C HIS A 264 18.18 2.54 -14.50
N ILE A 265 17.58 3.72 -14.66
CA ILE A 265 16.13 3.89 -14.69
C ILE A 265 15.50 3.09 -15.82
N LYS A 266 16.02 3.21 -17.05
CA LYS A 266 15.53 2.42 -18.20
C LYS A 266 15.61 0.92 -17.96
N ARG A 267 16.67 0.44 -17.31
CA ARG A 267 16.81 -0.97 -16.95
C ARG A 267 15.72 -1.37 -15.96
N LEU A 268 15.52 -0.60 -14.89
CA LEU A 268 14.48 -0.89 -13.91
C LEU A 268 13.07 -0.85 -14.53
N GLU A 269 12.79 0.14 -15.39
CA GLU A 269 11.54 0.22 -16.17
C GLU A 269 11.34 -0.97 -17.12
N SER A 270 12.44 -1.62 -17.56
CA SER A 270 12.39 -2.82 -18.40
C SER A 270 12.19 -4.12 -17.63
N ILE A 271 12.34 -4.10 -16.30
CA ILE A 271 12.00 -5.25 -15.47
C ILE A 271 10.49 -5.44 -15.58
N LYS A 272 10.05 -6.68 -15.76
CA LYS A 272 8.62 -6.99 -15.83
C LYS A 272 7.98 -6.52 -14.52
N SER A 273 7.05 -5.57 -14.59
CA SER A 273 6.15 -5.31 -13.45
C SER A 273 5.46 -6.63 -13.10
N TRP A 274 5.35 -6.97 -11.82
CA TRP A 274 4.59 -8.18 -11.45
C TRP A 274 3.19 -7.99 -12.02
N SER A 275 2.84 -8.84 -12.99
CA SER A 275 1.49 -8.83 -13.51
C SER A 275 0.61 -9.29 -12.35
N ILE A 276 -0.34 -8.46 -11.94
CA ILE A 276 -1.33 -8.89 -10.96
C ILE A 276 -2.34 -9.75 -11.68
N THR A 277 -2.72 -10.85 -11.04
CA THR A 277 -3.52 -11.89 -11.65
C THR A 277 -4.85 -12.10 -10.91
N PRO A 278 -5.84 -11.20 -11.04
CA PRO A 278 -7.12 -11.38 -10.36
C PRO A 278 -7.81 -12.67 -10.81
N ILE A 279 -8.43 -13.38 -9.87
CA ILE A 279 -9.28 -14.53 -10.14
C ILE A 279 -10.64 -14.02 -10.64
N LEU A 280 -11.01 -14.45 -11.85
CA LEU A 280 -12.29 -14.13 -12.48
C LEU A 280 -13.23 -15.32 -12.45
N ILE A 281 -14.52 -15.05 -12.23
CA ILE A 281 -15.63 -15.99 -12.32
C ILE A 281 -16.33 -15.76 -13.66
N THR A 282 -16.46 -16.81 -14.47
CA THR A 282 -17.00 -16.73 -15.84
C THR A 282 -18.00 -17.85 -16.13
N PRO A 283 -18.91 -17.68 -17.12
CA PRO A 283 -19.72 -18.79 -17.60
C PRO A 283 -18.89 -20.01 -18.00
N PRO A 284 -19.42 -21.24 -17.85
CA PRO A 284 -18.64 -22.44 -18.06
C PRO A 284 -18.28 -22.62 -19.55
N ASN A 285 -17.15 -23.28 -19.79
CA ASN A 285 -16.68 -23.70 -21.12
C ASN A 285 -16.33 -22.56 -22.09
N LEU A 286 -15.88 -21.41 -21.58
CA LEU A 286 -15.25 -20.40 -22.44
C LEU A 286 -14.03 -21.02 -23.17
N PRO A 287 -13.84 -20.79 -24.48
CA PRO A 287 -12.70 -21.37 -25.22
C PRO A 287 -11.35 -20.83 -24.72
N ASN A 288 -11.33 -19.57 -24.31
CA ASN A 288 -10.25 -18.87 -23.61
C ASN A 288 -10.86 -17.67 -22.86
N LEU A 289 -10.04 -16.89 -22.14
CA LEU A 289 -10.54 -15.80 -21.30
C LEU A 289 -11.04 -14.57 -22.08
N SER A 290 -10.60 -14.36 -23.32
CA SER A 290 -10.89 -13.15 -24.12
C SER A 290 -12.37 -12.73 -24.15
N PRO A 291 -13.38 -13.63 -24.22
CA PRO A 291 -14.79 -13.25 -24.22
C PRO A 291 -15.29 -12.63 -22.91
N ALA A 292 -14.57 -12.79 -21.80
CA ALA A 292 -14.89 -12.20 -20.50
C ALA A 292 -14.24 -10.81 -20.30
N LEU A 293 -13.33 -10.41 -21.20
CA LEU A 293 -12.60 -9.15 -21.09
C LEU A 293 -13.24 -8.05 -21.95
N ALA A 294 -13.12 -6.81 -21.48
CA ALA A 294 -13.50 -5.59 -22.18
C ALA A 294 -12.25 -4.72 -22.39
N PRO A 295 -11.32 -5.09 -23.29
CA PRO A 295 -10.03 -4.42 -23.42
C PRO A 295 -10.12 -2.96 -23.90
N GLU A 296 -11.28 -2.53 -24.40
CA GLU A 296 -11.55 -1.14 -24.80
C GLU A 296 -12.15 -0.31 -23.64
N THR A 297 -12.57 -0.96 -22.56
CA THR A 297 -13.00 -0.33 -21.31
C THR A 297 -11.78 -0.15 -20.42
N HIS A 298 -11.64 1.06 -19.88
CA HIS A 298 -10.49 1.43 -19.07
C HIS A 298 -10.97 2.08 -17.79
N VAL A 299 -10.53 1.55 -16.66
CA VAL A 299 -10.90 2.04 -15.34
C VAL A 299 -9.68 2.58 -14.61
N SER A 300 -9.92 3.52 -13.70
CA SER A 300 -8.91 3.99 -12.74
C SER A 300 -9.03 3.13 -11.50
N PHE A 301 -8.04 2.31 -11.20
CA PHE A 301 -8.07 1.42 -10.03
C PHE A 301 -6.66 1.18 -9.47
N ASP A 302 -6.57 1.03 -8.16
CA ASP A 302 -5.32 0.67 -7.46
C ASP A 302 -5.10 -0.85 -7.52
N ILE A 303 -4.98 -1.42 -8.73
CA ILE A 303 -4.70 -2.86 -8.91
C ILE A 303 -3.42 -3.27 -8.17
N GLU A 304 -2.44 -2.38 -8.11
CA GLU A 304 -1.16 -2.67 -7.48
C GLU A 304 -1.29 -2.69 -5.95
N GLY A 305 -2.21 -1.92 -5.36
CA GLY A 305 -2.41 -1.88 -3.93
C GLY A 305 -1.41 -0.99 -3.22
N PHE A 306 -1.12 0.20 -3.74
CA PHE A 306 -0.23 1.20 -3.11
C PHE A 306 -0.93 2.51 -2.76
N GLY A 307 -2.25 2.55 -2.87
CA GLY A 307 -3.02 3.77 -2.75
C GLY A 307 -2.87 4.68 -3.97
N ARG A 308 -2.38 4.17 -5.10
CA ARG A 308 -2.21 4.92 -6.36
C ARG A 308 -2.99 4.24 -7.47
N GLU A 309 -4.02 4.92 -7.95
CA GLU A 309 -4.77 4.43 -9.10
C GLU A 309 -3.97 4.59 -10.40
N ALA A 310 -4.06 3.59 -11.25
CA ALA A 310 -3.58 3.63 -12.63
C ALA A 310 -4.69 3.19 -13.58
N LYS A 311 -4.49 3.42 -14.88
CA LYS A 311 -5.45 2.99 -15.91
C LYS A 311 -5.20 1.55 -16.32
N TRP A 312 -6.22 0.72 -16.20
CA TRP A 312 -6.16 -0.70 -16.52
C TRP A 312 -7.22 -1.07 -17.55
N PRO A 313 -6.93 -2.03 -18.47
CA PRO A 313 -8.00 -2.70 -19.20
C PRO A 313 -8.90 -3.43 -18.20
N TRP A 314 -10.18 -3.59 -18.55
CA TRP A 314 -11.15 -4.14 -17.61
C TRP A 314 -11.86 -5.41 -18.08
N VAL A 315 -12.67 -5.96 -17.20
CA VAL A 315 -13.57 -7.09 -17.49
C VAL A 315 -14.90 -6.60 -18.05
N LYS A 316 -15.69 -7.51 -18.61
CA LYS A 316 -17.08 -7.20 -18.96
C LYS A 316 -17.98 -7.16 -17.72
N PRO A 317 -19.10 -6.43 -17.76
CA PRO A 317 -20.07 -6.36 -16.66
C PRO A 317 -20.48 -7.73 -16.10
N GLU A 318 -20.68 -8.73 -16.96
CA GLU A 318 -21.13 -10.07 -16.54
C GLU A 318 -20.00 -10.97 -16.00
N THR A 319 -18.77 -10.46 -15.92
CA THR A 319 -17.61 -11.20 -15.42
C THR A 319 -17.36 -10.82 -13.98
N GLY A 320 -17.51 -11.78 -13.08
CA GLY A 320 -17.24 -11.55 -11.67
C GLY A 320 -15.75 -11.52 -11.37
N ILE A 321 -15.31 -10.63 -10.50
CA ILE A 321 -13.97 -10.62 -9.91
C ILE A 321 -14.09 -11.19 -8.50
N LEU A 322 -13.28 -12.20 -8.17
CA LEU A 322 -13.28 -12.80 -6.83
C LEU A 322 -12.52 -11.90 -5.86
N VAL A 323 -13.19 -11.50 -4.77
CA VAL A 323 -12.67 -10.51 -3.82
C VAL A 323 -12.78 -10.97 -2.38
N TRP A 324 -11.99 -10.35 -1.52
CA TRP A 324 -11.99 -10.47 -0.07
C TRP A 324 -12.74 -9.29 0.54
N ASP A 325 -13.93 -9.56 1.07
CA ASP A 325 -14.82 -8.60 1.73
C ASP A 325 -15.43 -9.21 3.02
N PRO A 326 -14.62 -9.42 4.06
CA PRO A 326 -15.04 -10.08 5.29
C PRO A 326 -15.93 -9.22 6.20
N LEU A 327 -16.05 -7.92 5.94
CA LEU A 327 -16.97 -7.03 6.63
C LEU A 327 -18.28 -6.83 5.87
N GLU A 328 -18.42 -7.45 4.68
CA GLU A 328 -19.56 -7.28 3.78
C GLU A 328 -19.87 -5.80 3.51
N GLU A 329 -18.80 -4.99 3.34
CA GLU A 329 -18.91 -3.55 3.12
C GLU A 329 -19.15 -3.21 1.65
N GLY A 330 -18.99 -4.17 0.74
CA GLY A 330 -19.11 -3.99 -0.70
C GLY A 330 -18.15 -2.98 -1.30
N ARG A 331 -17.04 -2.70 -0.60
CA ARG A 331 -16.02 -1.71 -0.97
C ARG A 331 -14.71 -2.39 -1.26
N ILE A 332 -14.39 -2.49 -2.54
CA ILE A 332 -13.14 -3.02 -3.07
C ILE A 332 -12.34 -1.82 -3.58
N GLU A 333 -11.36 -1.39 -2.80
CA GLU A 333 -10.64 -0.14 -3.05
C GLU A 333 -9.24 -0.36 -3.64
N SER A 334 -8.75 -1.60 -3.64
CA SER A 334 -7.45 -1.94 -4.22
C SER A 334 -7.33 -3.41 -4.59
N GLY A 335 -6.30 -3.72 -5.39
CA GLY A 335 -5.90 -5.07 -5.76
C GLY A 335 -5.53 -5.96 -4.59
N ARG A 336 -5.24 -5.39 -3.41
CA ARG A 336 -5.01 -6.17 -2.18
C ARG A 336 -6.21 -7.05 -1.85
N GLN A 337 -7.42 -6.58 -2.17
CA GLN A 337 -8.70 -7.25 -1.92
C GLN A 337 -9.09 -8.20 -3.05
N LEU A 338 -8.40 -8.17 -4.20
CA LEU A 338 -8.64 -9.12 -5.27
C LEU A 338 -7.89 -10.41 -4.97
N PHE A 339 -8.52 -11.56 -5.18
CA PHE A 339 -7.79 -12.83 -5.15
C PHE A 339 -6.91 -12.94 -6.39
N GLY A 340 -5.65 -13.32 -6.21
CA GLY A 340 -4.66 -13.35 -7.28
C GLY A 340 -3.24 -13.61 -6.76
N ASN A 341 -2.24 -13.49 -7.64
CA ASN A 341 -0.85 -13.65 -7.23
C ASN A 341 -0.34 -12.54 -6.27
N TYR A 342 -1.15 -11.51 -6.03
CA TYR A 342 -0.92 -10.49 -5.02
C TYR A 342 -2.23 -10.22 -4.28
N THR A 343 -2.41 -10.90 -3.15
CA THR A 343 -3.61 -10.83 -2.30
C THR A 343 -3.16 -10.69 -0.86
N TRP A 344 -3.85 -9.86 -0.07
CA TRP A 344 -3.50 -9.58 1.32
C TRP A 344 -2.09 -8.99 1.50
N GLN A 345 -1.57 -8.28 0.49
CA GLN A 345 -0.19 -7.78 0.46
C GLN A 345 0.88 -8.87 0.49
N ILE A 346 0.52 -10.11 0.14
CA ILE A 346 1.43 -11.25 0.03
C ILE A 346 1.53 -11.64 -1.43
N PHE A 347 2.77 -11.85 -1.90
CA PHE A 347 2.99 -12.47 -3.21
C PHE A 347 2.86 -13.97 -3.12
N TRP A 348 2.09 -14.49 -4.06
CA TRP A 348 1.87 -15.90 -4.28
C TRP A 348 2.44 -16.30 -5.64
N SER A 349 2.64 -17.59 -5.84
CA SER A 349 3.16 -18.12 -7.11
C SER A 349 2.17 -17.90 -8.26
N ASP A 350 0.88 -17.94 -7.94
CA ASP A 350 -0.27 -17.74 -8.84
C ASP A 350 -1.52 -17.35 -8.02
N GLY A 351 -2.64 -17.08 -8.69
CA GLY A 351 -3.89 -16.66 -8.04
C GLY A 351 -4.69 -17.76 -7.34
N PHE A 352 -4.37 -19.04 -7.55
CA PHE A 352 -5.05 -20.15 -6.86
C PHE A 352 -4.37 -20.50 -5.54
N GLU A 353 -3.07 -20.24 -5.40
CA GLU A 353 -2.34 -20.48 -4.16
C GLU A 353 -2.96 -19.81 -2.91
N PRO A 354 -3.38 -18.52 -2.91
CA PRO A 354 -4.04 -17.95 -1.73
C PRO A 354 -5.37 -18.65 -1.40
N LEU A 355 -6.14 -19.06 -2.40
CA LEU A 355 -7.38 -19.81 -2.18
C LEU A 355 -7.10 -21.18 -1.57
N GLN A 356 -6.06 -21.89 -2.02
CA GLN A 356 -5.61 -23.15 -1.40
C GLN A 356 -5.14 -22.99 0.04
N ARG A 357 -4.82 -21.76 0.50
CA ARG A 357 -4.49 -21.50 1.91
C ARG A 357 -5.71 -21.33 2.80
N LEU A 358 -6.89 -21.12 2.23
CA LEU A 358 -8.17 -21.10 2.94
C LEU A 358 -8.81 -22.50 3.04
N ASP A 359 -8.28 -23.48 2.31
CA ASP A 359 -8.73 -24.89 2.31
C ASP A 359 -8.14 -25.60 3.54
N ASP A 360 -8.83 -25.48 4.67
CA ASP A 360 -8.36 -25.88 5.98
C ASP A 360 -8.29 -27.42 6.11
N ASP A 361 -9.20 -28.12 5.43
CA ASP A 361 -9.24 -29.59 5.41
C ASP A 361 -8.42 -30.20 4.25
N SER A 362 -7.91 -29.36 3.35
CA SER A 362 -7.09 -29.71 2.18
C SER A 362 -7.79 -30.68 1.23
N ASN A 363 -9.11 -30.56 1.07
CA ASN A 363 -9.91 -31.42 0.19
C ASN A 363 -9.90 -30.95 -1.28
N GLY A 364 -9.32 -29.78 -1.56
CA GLY A 364 -9.23 -29.19 -2.89
C GLY A 364 -10.38 -28.24 -3.23
N ALA A 365 -11.26 -27.94 -2.28
CA ALA A 365 -12.37 -27.02 -2.42
C ALA A 365 -12.59 -26.21 -1.13
N LEU A 366 -13.00 -24.95 -1.28
CA LEU A 366 -13.49 -24.12 -0.18
C LEU A 366 -14.98 -24.33 -0.03
N GLU A 367 -15.43 -24.74 1.16
CA GLU A 367 -16.82 -25.04 1.46
C GLU A 367 -17.24 -24.48 2.83
N GLY A 368 -18.54 -24.19 2.99
CA GLY A 368 -19.10 -23.75 4.28
C GLY A 368 -18.39 -22.51 4.84
N ASN A 369 -17.77 -22.64 6.01
CA ASN A 369 -17.10 -21.52 6.69
C ASN A 369 -15.84 -21.03 5.97
N GLU A 370 -15.23 -21.84 5.11
CA GLU A 370 -14.05 -21.45 4.32
C GLU A 370 -14.39 -20.41 3.23
N LEU A 371 -15.69 -20.26 2.94
CA LEU A 371 -16.22 -19.22 2.05
C LEU A 371 -16.50 -17.90 2.78
N GLU A 372 -16.39 -17.85 4.12
CA GLU A 372 -16.64 -16.61 4.88
C GLU A 372 -15.66 -15.51 4.45
N GLY A 373 -16.23 -14.34 4.15
CA GLY A 373 -15.49 -13.17 3.65
C GLY A 373 -15.07 -13.23 2.18
N LEU A 374 -15.40 -14.30 1.45
CA LEU A 374 -15.31 -14.31 -0.01
C LEU A 374 -16.56 -13.67 -0.62
N ALA A 375 -16.34 -12.77 -1.56
CA ALA A 375 -17.40 -12.14 -2.33
C ALA A 375 -17.04 -12.10 -3.83
N VAL A 376 -18.03 -11.79 -4.66
CA VAL A 376 -17.83 -11.50 -6.07
C VAL A 376 -18.17 -10.03 -6.34
N TRP A 377 -17.29 -9.34 -7.05
CA TRP A 377 -17.54 -8.01 -7.57
C TRP A 377 -17.89 -8.07 -9.06
N HIS A 378 -19.12 -7.68 -9.40
CA HIS A 378 -19.54 -7.43 -10.77
C HIS A 378 -19.64 -5.92 -10.99
N ASP A 379 -18.62 -5.35 -11.62
CA ASP A 379 -18.63 -3.95 -12.03
C ASP A 379 -19.59 -3.76 -13.21
N TRP A 380 -20.86 -3.55 -12.91
CA TRP A 380 -21.94 -3.54 -13.89
C TRP A 380 -21.86 -2.32 -14.81
N ASN A 381 -21.36 -1.21 -14.28
CA ASN A 381 -21.29 0.05 -14.98
C ASN A 381 -19.93 0.24 -15.71
N GLY A 382 -18.91 -0.52 -15.33
CA GLY A 382 -17.57 -0.55 -15.93
C GLY A 382 -16.70 0.65 -15.58
N ASP A 383 -16.87 1.27 -14.40
CA ASP A 383 -16.12 2.45 -13.96
C ASP A 383 -14.96 2.13 -13.00
N GLY A 384 -14.84 0.88 -12.54
CA GLY A 384 -13.83 0.39 -11.62
C GLY A 384 -14.03 0.85 -10.18
N ILE A 385 -15.19 1.38 -9.83
CA ILE A 385 -15.56 1.78 -8.48
C ILE A 385 -16.57 0.75 -7.97
N SER A 386 -16.24 0.02 -6.91
CA SER A 386 -17.18 -0.92 -6.32
C SER A 386 -18.34 -0.20 -5.63
N ASP A 387 -19.55 -0.36 -6.15
CA ASP A 387 -20.76 0.04 -5.47
C ASP A 387 -21.29 -1.06 -4.54
N LEU A 388 -22.04 -0.66 -3.49
CA LEU A 388 -22.66 -1.60 -2.53
C LEU A 388 -23.55 -2.67 -3.19
N THR A 389 -24.09 -2.37 -4.38
CA THR A 389 -24.95 -3.29 -5.13
C THR A 389 -24.19 -4.17 -6.12
N GLU A 390 -22.88 -3.98 -6.25
CA GLU A 390 -22.01 -4.68 -7.20
C GLU A 390 -21.20 -5.80 -6.56
N VAL A 391 -21.10 -5.80 -5.23
CA VAL A 391 -20.34 -6.78 -4.46
C VAL A 391 -21.31 -7.64 -3.67
N GLU A 392 -21.29 -8.94 -3.90
CA GLU A 392 -22.18 -9.89 -3.25
C GLU A 392 -21.38 -11.02 -2.58
N PRO A 393 -21.64 -11.36 -1.30
CA PRO A 393 -21.03 -12.52 -0.67
C PRO A 393 -21.34 -13.79 -1.45
N LEU A 394 -20.35 -14.69 -1.59
CA LEU A 394 -20.53 -15.92 -2.39
C LEU A 394 -21.69 -16.79 -1.88
N SER A 395 -21.87 -16.84 -0.56
CA SER A 395 -22.99 -17.53 0.09
C SER A 395 -24.35 -16.93 -0.29
N SER A 396 -24.44 -15.60 -0.43
CA SER A 396 -25.69 -14.89 -0.79
C SER A 396 -26.14 -15.16 -2.22
N ILE A 397 -25.20 -15.49 -3.12
CA ILE A 397 -25.49 -15.86 -4.51
C ILE A 397 -25.55 -17.39 -4.74
N GLY A 398 -25.57 -18.16 -3.66
CA GLY A 398 -25.77 -19.62 -3.70
C GLY A 398 -24.55 -20.40 -4.18
N VAL A 399 -23.33 -19.90 -3.97
CA VAL A 399 -22.11 -20.69 -4.15
C VAL A 399 -21.99 -21.69 -3.00
N GLU A 400 -21.99 -22.97 -3.33
CA GLU A 400 -21.81 -24.08 -2.38
C GLU A 400 -20.32 -24.40 -2.20
N ALA A 401 -19.53 -24.31 -3.28
CA ALA A 401 -18.10 -24.63 -3.23
C ALA A 401 -17.27 -23.84 -4.26
N LEU A 402 -16.02 -23.53 -3.89
CA LEU A 402 -14.97 -23.13 -4.84
C LEU A 402 -13.91 -24.21 -4.96
N ARG A 403 -13.80 -24.87 -6.11
CA ARG A 403 -12.72 -25.83 -6.37
C ARG A 403 -11.45 -25.09 -6.75
N VAL A 404 -10.36 -25.40 -6.04
CA VAL A 404 -9.05 -24.73 -6.16
C VAL A 404 -7.94 -25.70 -6.57
N ASP A 405 -8.31 -26.95 -6.83
CA ASP A 405 -7.46 -28.03 -7.32
C ASP A 405 -7.51 -28.14 -8.87
N GLN A 406 -6.72 -29.06 -9.44
CA GLN A 406 -6.80 -29.45 -10.87
C GLN A 406 -6.79 -28.27 -11.85
N VAL A 407 -6.00 -27.24 -11.54
CA VAL A 407 -5.82 -26.07 -12.39
C VAL A 407 -5.12 -26.47 -13.70
N GLU A 408 -5.70 -26.07 -14.82
CA GLU A 408 -5.13 -26.24 -16.15
C GLU A 408 -4.62 -24.90 -16.71
N THR A 409 -3.89 -24.94 -17.82
CA THR A 409 -3.41 -23.73 -18.49
C THR A 409 -4.00 -23.64 -19.89
N ILE A 410 -4.72 -22.55 -20.19
CA ILE A 410 -5.31 -22.26 -21.49
C ILE A 410 -4.79 -20.90 -21.95
N ASP A 411 -4.18 -20.83 -23.13
CA ASP A 411 -3.60 -19.59 -23.68
C ASP A 411 -2.65 -18.85 -22.70
N SER A 412 -1.90 -19.60 -21.90
CA SER A 412 -0.99 -19.10 -20.83
C SER A 412 -1.69 -18.47 -19.62
N VAL A 413 -2.99 -18.69 -19.47
CA VAL A 413 -3.80 -18.27 -18.32
C VAL A 413 -4.18 -19.52 -17.53
N LEU A 414 -4.03 -19.51 -16.20
CA LEU A 414 -4.47 -20.61 -15.37
C LEU A 414 -6.00 -20.61 -15.27
N CYS A 415 -6.61 -21.78 -15.32
CA CYS A 415 -8.05 -21.95 -15.28
C CYS A 415 -8.42 -23.16 -14.45
N ARG A 416 -9.47 -23.02 -13.65
CA ARG A 416 -10.15 -24.15 -13.01
C ARG A 416 -11.56 -24.25 -13.58
N ARG A 417 -11.73 -25.22 -14.49
CA ARG A 417 -13.04 -25.59 -15.04
C ARG A 417 -13.96 -26.12 -13.96
N ALA A 418 -15.22 -25.72 -14.02
CA ALA A 418 -16.19 -26.01 -12.97
C ALA A 418 -15.63 -25.69 -11.58
N GLY A 419 -14.96 -24.54 -11.49
CA GLY A 419 -14.29 -24.02 -10.31
C GLY A 419 -15.24 -23.39 -9.29
N VAL A 420 -16.42 -22.96 -9.73
CA VAL A 420 -17.51 -22.55 -8.82
C VAL A 420 -18.63 -23.57 -8.97
N VAL A 421 -19.14 -24.05 -7.84
CA VAL A 421 -20.31 -24.94 -7.77
C VAL A 421 -21.43 -24.19 -7.05
N LEU A 422 -22.58 -24.05 -7.71
CA LEU A 422 -23.76 -23.44 -7.13
C LEU A 422 -24.67 -24.51 -6.50
N GLU A 423 -25.47 -24.13 -5.50
CA GLU A 423 -26.47 -25.00 -4.86
C GLU A 423 -27.48 -25.60 -5.87
N THR A 424 -27.68 -24.92 -7.01
CA THR A 424 -28.53 -25.38 -8.11
C THR A 424 -27.94 -26.58 -8.86
N GLY A 425 -26.66 -26.88 -8.64
CA GLY A 425 -25.84 -27.83 -9.41
C GLY A 425 -25.24 -27.24 -10.69
N GLU A 426 -25.49 -25.95 -10.99
CA GLU A 426 -24.80 -25.23 -12.04
C GLU A 426 -23.33 -24.97 -11.66
N VAL A 427 -22.47 -24.84 -12.68
CA VAL A 427 -21.04 -24.64 -12.48
C VAL A 427 -20.52 -23.48 -13.33
N LEU A 428 -19.56 -22.75 -12.79
CA LEU A 428 -18.84 -21.65 -13.47
C LEU A 428 -17.33 -21.95 -13.48
N ASP A 429 -16.58 -21.25 -14.34
CA ASP A 429 -15.13 -21.41 -14.44
C ASP A 429 -14.38 -20.29 -13.71
N LEU A 430 -13.28 -20.64 -13.05
CA LEU A 430 -12.32 -19.69 -12.47
C LEU A 430 -11.14 -19.48 -13.41
N TRP A 431 -10.66 -18.24 -13.52
CA TRP A 431 -9.53 -17.85 -14.37
C TRP A 431 -8.57 -16.91 -13.66
N ASP A 432 -7.27 -17.18 -13.74
CA ASP A 432 -6.20 -16.35 -13.16
C ASP A 432 -5.76 -15.27 -14.16
N TRP A 433 -6.53 -14.20 -14.24
CA TRP A 433 -6.43 -13.21 -15.32
C TRP A 433 -5.17 -12.35 -15.21
N VAL A 434 -4.23 -12.53 -16.14
CA VAL A 434 -3.04 -11.68 -16.20
C VAL A 434 -3.36 -10.27 -16.68
N VAL A 435 -3.49 -9.32 -15.74
CA VAL A 435 -3.67 -7.91 -16.07
C VAL A 435 -2.37 -7.34 -16.59
N LYS A 436 -2.45 -6.59 -17.69
CA LYS A 436 -1.30 -5.87 -18.25
C LYS A 436 -1.57 -4.38 -18.18
N PRO A 437 -0.59 -3.59 -17.71
CA PRO A 437 -0.72 -2.14 -17.74
C PRO A 437 -0.85 -1.67 -19.18
N MET A 438 -1.62 -0.60 -19.38
CA MET A 438 -1.62 0.10 -20.66
C MET A 438 -0.29 0.83 -20.84
N ASN A 439 0.33 0.66 -22.01
CA ASN A 439 1.57 1.36 -22.38
C ASN A 439 1.36 2.86 -22.63
#